data_AF-A0A401LC55-F1
#
_entry.id   AF-A0A401LC55-F1
#
_cell.length_a   1.000
_cell.length_b   1.000
_cell.length_c   1.000
_cell.angle_alpha   90.00
_cell.angle_beta   90.00
_cell.angle_gamma   90.00
#
_symmetry.space_group_name_H-M   'P 1'
#
loop_
_entity.id
_entity.type
_entity.pdbx_description
1 polymer ?
#
loop_
_entity_poly.entity_id
_entity_poly.type
_entity_poly.pdbx_seq_one_letter_code
_entity_poly.pdbx_strand_id
1 'polypeptide(L)' 'MNTTKNWVMRHLPYIGTAVLLCGIFCLIAKALSPEYLDAQGYLHENFFLLPISFALLLVAVLLFLGAGIHFLKNKSSR' A
#
# COMPACT_ATOMS: atom_id res chain seq x y z
N MET A 1 -24.83 13.86 12.01
CA MET A 1 -23.47 13.32 12.25
C MET A 1 -23.40 11.95 11.59
N ASN A 2 -22.66 11.80 10.48
CA ASN A 2 -22.66 10.57 9.67
C ASN A 2 -21.79 9.49 10.35
N THR A 3 -22.45 8.63 11.13
CA THR A 3 -21.85 7.53 11.91
C THR A 3 -20.97 6.60 11.07
N THR A 4 -21.35 6.39 9.81
CA THR A 4 -20.64 5.52 8.85
C THR A 4 -19.26 6.06 8.52
N LYS A 5 -19.13 7.39 8.32
CA LYS A 5 -17.85 8.03 7.98
C LYS A 5 -16.83 7.94 9.12
N ASN A 6 -17.30 8.06 10.36
CA ASN A 6 -16.45 7.94 11.55
C ASN A 6 -15.95 6.50 11.76
N TRP A 7 -16.77 5.50 11.43
CA TRP A 7 -16.39 4.09 11.53
C TRP A 7 -15.31 3.72 10.51
N VAL A 8 -15.49 4.15 9.25
CA VAL A 8 -14.49 3.95 8.19
C VAL A 8 -13.16 4.59 8.55
N MET A 9 -13.16 5.85 9.01
CA MET A 9 -11.94 6.56 9.42
C MET A 9 -11.19 5.86 10.56
N ARG A 10 -11.92 5.23 11.49
CA ARG A 10 -11.34 4.46 12.60
C ARG A 10 -10.71 3.15 12.13
N HIS A 11 -11.13 2.59 11.01
CA HIS A 11 -10.64 1.31 10.50
C HIS A 11 -9.62 1.45 9.37
N LEU A 12 -9.55 2.62 8.75
CA LEU A 12 -8.60 2.98 7.71
C LEU A 12 -7.13 2.60 7.99
N PRO A 13 -6.56 2.83 9.21
CA PRO A 13 -5.16 2.45 9.47
C PRO A 13 -4.93 0.94 9.53
N TYR A 14 -5.93 0.14 9.96
CA TYR A 14 -5.81 -1.33 9.95
C TYR A 14 -5.80 -1.86 8.52
N ILE A 15 -6.66 -1.31 7.66
CA ILE A 15 -6.69 -1.62 6.23
C ILE A 15 -5.36 -1.21 5.58
N GLY A 16 -4.87 0.00 5.87
CA GLY A 16 -3.58 0.48 5.38
C GLY A 16 -2.42 -0.42 5.80
N THR A 17 -2.42 -0.91 7.04
CA THR A 17 -1.41 -1.85 7.54
C THR A 17 -1.46 -3.19 6.81
N ALA A 18 -2.65 -3.75 6.59
CA ALA A 18 -2.81 -5.00 5.85
C ALA A 18 -2.31 -4.88 4.40
N VAL A 19 -2.65 -3.77 3.73
CA VAL A 19 -2.18 -3.48 2.36
C VAL A 19 -0.66 -3.30 2.32
N LEU A 20 -0.09 -2.60 3.32
CA LEU A 20 1.36 -2.41 3.43
C LEU A 20 2.10 -3.74 3.60
N LEU A 21 1.62 -4.59 4.51
CA LEU A 21 2.19 -5.93 4.73
C LEU A 21 2.08 -6.79 3.47
N CYS A 22 0.97 -6.72 2.74
CA CYS A 22 0.79 -7.41 1.47
C CYS A 22 1.81 -6.93 0.41
N GLY A 23 2.00 -5.62 0.28
CA GLY A 23 3.00 -5.05 -0.63
C GLY A 23 4.43 -5.46 -0.30
N ILE A 24 4.80 -5.46 0.98
CA ILE A 24 6.11 -5.93 1.45
C ILE A 24 6.26 -7.43 1.18
N PHE A 25 5.22 -8.23 1.45
CA PHE A 25 5.24 -9.65 1.16
C PHE A 25 5.46 -9.92 -0.34
N CYS A 26 4.81 -9.16 -1.23
CA CYS A 26 5.05 -9.25 -2.67
C CYS A 26 6.50 -8.90 -3.05
N LEU A 27 7.14 -7.92 -2.41
CA LEU A 27 8.56 -7.61 -2.63
C LEU A 27 9.47 -8.78 -2.21
N ILE A 28 9.19 -9.39 -1.06
CA ILE A 28 9.95 -10.55 -0.59
C ILE A 28 9.76 -11.73 -1.55
N ALA A 29 8.51 -12.00 -1.95
CA ALA A 29 8.21 -13.04 -2.93
C ALA A 29 8.91 -12.78 -4.27
N LYS A 30 9.00 -11.50 -4.70
CA LYS A 30 9.73 -11.10 -5.90
C LYS A 30 11.23 -11.39 -5.80
N ALA A 31 11.84 -11.11 -4.65
CA ALA A 31 13.26 -11.36 -4.40
C ALA A 31 13.62 -12.86 -4.39
N LEU A 32 12.66 -13.72 -4.04
CA LEU A 32 12.80 -15.18 -4.07
C LEU A 32 12.44 -15.78 -5.43
N SER A 33 11.84 -14.99 -6.34
CA SER A 33 11.38 -15.47 -7.65
C SER A 33 12.45 -15.25 -8.72
N PRO A 34 12.68 -16.20 -9.64
CA PRO A 34 13.59 -16.01 -10.75
C PRO A 34 13.21 -14.80 -11.60
N GLU A 35 14.22 -14.04 -12.00
CA GLU A 35 14.09 -12.96 -12.97
C GLU A 35 15.33 -12.93 -13.86
N TYR A 36 15.14 -12.49 -15.10
CA TYR A 36 16.24 -12.24 -16.01
C TYR A 36 15.91 -11.03 -16.88
N LEU A 37 16.97 -10.41 -17.36
CA LEU A 37 16.90 -9.35 -18.36
C LEU A 37 17.11 -9.98 -19.73
N ASP A 38 16.28 -9.61 -20.69
CA ASP A 38 16.52 -10.00 -22.08
C ASP A 38 17.64 -9.14 -22.72
N ALA A 39 18.04 -9.49 -23.95
CA ALA A 39 19.07 -8.76 -24.69
C ALA A 39 18.68 -7.31 -25.04
N GLN A 40 17.40 -6.95 -24.92
CA GLN A 40 16.87 -5.62 -25.17
C GLN A 40 16.70 -4.81 -23.87
N GLY A 41 16.98 -5.42 -22.71
CA GLY A 41 16.87 -4.80 -21.38
C GLY A 41 15.50 -4.91 -20.73
N TYR A 42 14.58 -5.72 -21.25
CA TYR A 42 13.29 -5.96 -20.61
C TYR A 42 13.41 -6.97 -19.48
N LEU A 43 12.76 -6.66 -18.36
CA LEU A 43 12.68 -7.54 -17.20
C LEU A 43 11.58 -8.58 -17.43
N HIS A 44 12.00 -9.84 -17.51
CA HIS A 44 11.09 -10.98 -17.52
C HIS A 44 10.92 -11.51 -16.09
N GLU A 45 9.70 -11.35 -15.57
CA GLU A 45 9.28 -11.88 -14.28
C GLU A 45 8.04 -12.76 -14.43
N ASN A 46 7.87 -13.72 -13.53
CA ASN A 46 6.85 -14.76 -13.68
C ASN A 46 5.41 -14.31 -13.32
N PHE A 47 5.28 -13.28 -12.47
CA PHE A 47 4.00 -12.92 -11.84
C PHE A 47 3.74 -11.41 -11.72
N PHE A 48 4.54 -10.55 -12.37
CA PHE A 48 4.41 -9.08 -12.26
C PHE A 48 4.44 -8.59 -10.79
N LEU A 49 5.17 -9.28 -9.92
CA LEU A 49 5.24 -9.00 -8.50
C LEU A 49 5.88 -7.64 -8.24
N LEU A 50 6.80 -7.20 -9.11
CA LEU A 50 7.49 -5.93 -8.95
C LEU A 50 6.51 -4.76 -9.14
N PRO A 51 5.79 -4.60 -10.28
CA PRO A 51 4.74 -3.59 -10.42
C PRO A 51 3.63 -3.67 -9.36
N ILE A 52 3.16 -4.89 -9.03
CA ILE A 52 2.09 -5.10 -8.06
C ILE A 52 2.51 -4.62 -6.67
N SER A 53 3.72 -4.95 -6.24
CA SER A 53 4.22 -4.56 -4.93
C SER A 53 4.32 -3.04 -4.79
N PHE A 54 4.83 -2.33 -5.80
CA PHE A 54 4.88 -0.87 -5.81
C PHE A 54 3.48 -0.24 -5.79
N ALA A 55 2.53 -0.80 -6.53
CA ALA A 55 1.14 -0.33 -6.51
C ALA A 55 0.51 -0.49 -5.11
N LEU A 56 0.71 -1.63 -4.44
CA LEU A 56 0.22 -1.87 -3.09
C LEU A 56 0.86 -0.94 -2.06
N LEU A 57 2.17 -0.72 -2.15
CA LEU A 57 2.88 0.22 -1.28
C LEU A 57 2.38 1.66 -1.47
N LEU A 58 2.17 2.09 -2.71
CA LEU A 58 1.60 3.40 -3.02
C LEU A 58 0.21 3.56 -2.39
N VAL A 59 -0.67 2.56 -2.56
CA VAL A 59 -2.01 2.57 -1.97
C VAL A 59 -1.93 2.65 -0.44
N ALA A 60 -1.04 1.87 0.19
CA ALA A 60 -0.83 1.94 1.62
C ALA A 60 -0.41 3.34 2.08
N VAL A 61 0.55 3.98 1.40
CA VAL A 61 0.99 5.35 1.70
C VAL A 61 -0.18 6.34 1.60
N LEU A 62 -1.01 6.24 0.56
CA LEU A 62 -2.17 7.12 0.39
C LEU A 62 -3.22 6.92 1.49
N LEU A 63 -3.45 5.68 1.93
CA LEU A 63 -4.36 5.37 3.05
C LEU A 63 -3.85 5.98 4.37
N PHE A 64 -2.56 5.84 4.66
CA PHE A 64 -1.95 6.46 5.84
C PHE A 64 -1.95 7.97 5.78
N LEU A 65 -1.69 8.56 4.61
CA LEU A 65 -1.74 10.01 4.40
C LEU A 65 -3.16 10.54 4.65
N GLY A 66 -4.18 9.88 4.09
CA GLY A 66 -5.59 10.23 4.32
C GLY A 66 -5.99 10.14 5.80
N ALA A 67 -5.58 9.07 6.49
CA ALA A 67 -5.81 8.92 7.92
C ALA A 67 -5.08 10.00 8.75
N GLY A 68 -3.83 10.30 8.41
CA GLY A 68 -3.00 11.30 9.08
C GLY A 68 -3.56 12.72 8.93
N ILE A 69 -3.96 13.12 7.72
CA ILE A 69 -4.57 14.43 7.47
C ILE A 69 -5.87 14.58 8.27
N HIS A 70 -6.71 13.54 8.30
CA HIS A 70 -7.94 13.56 9.10
C HIS A 70 -7.65 13.72 10.60
N PHE A 71 -6.66 12.98 11.11
CA PHE A 71 -6.24 13.09 12.51
C PHE A 71 -5.75 14.50 12.85
N LEU A 72 -4.89 15.09 12.01
CA LEU A 72 -4.38 16.45 12.20
C LEU A 72 -5.48 17.50 12.16
N LYS A 73 -6.42 17.38 11.21
CA LYS A 73 -7.57 18.29 11.10
C LYS A 73 -8.47 18.22 12.34
N ASN A 74 -8.72 17.03 12.87
CA ASN A 74 -9.50 16.86 14.09
C ASN A 74 -8.75 17.35 15.35
N LYS A 75 -7.42 17.26 15.37
CA LYS A 75 -6.60 17.80 16.46
C LYS A 75 -6.61 19.33 16.47
N SER A 76 -6.50 19.97 15.31
CA SER A 76 -6.44 21.44 15.19
C SER A 76 -7.79 22.13 15.43
N SER A 77 -8.89 21.40 15.43
CA SER A 77 -10.24 21.93 15.67
C SER A 77 -10.67 21.86 17.14
N ARG A 78 -9.81 21.36 18.03
CA ARG A 78 -9.96 21.41 19.49
C ARG A 78 -8.99 22.43 20.07
#